data_AF-A0A4S2K623-F1
#
_entry.id   AF-A0A4S2K623-F1
#
_cell.length_a   1.000
_cell.length_b   1.000
_cell.length_c   1.000
_cell.angle_alpha   90.00
_cell.angle_beta   90.00
_cell.angle_gamma   90.00
#
_symmetry.space_group_name_H-M   'P 1'
#
loop_
_entity.id
_entity.type
_entity.pdbx_description
1 polymer ?
#
loop_
_entity_poly.entity_id
_entity_poly.type
_entity_poly.pdbx_seq_one_letter_code
_entity_poly.pdbx_strand_id
1 'polypeptide(L)'
;MFAVLEFLKDDDRFNAPEIRCAKASLNCRESYGDAAVGYVQVKREGDLCIVKCRVCPEHRVRSKAYSTTYSTLIINEATEKIIDVQCHDCAAATGGCKHALAVLMWV
;
A
#
# COMPACT_ATOMS: atom_id res chain seq x y z
N MET A 1 -1.89 12.93 -0.84
CA MET A 1 -0.71 12.98 0.05
C MET A 1 -1.03 13.27 1.52
N PHE A 2 -1.91 14.22 1.88
CA PHE A 2 -2.22 14.49 3.30
C PHE A 2 -2.83 13.29 4.06
N ALA A 3 -3.85 12.63 3.52
CA ALA A 3 -4.47 11.46 4.15
C ALA A 3 -3.50 10.28 4.40
N VAL A 4 -2.54 10.08 3.49
CA VAL A 4 -1.52 9.02 3.61
C VAL A 4 -0.56 9.32 4.76
N LEU A 5 -0.10 10.57 4.89
CA LEU A 5 0.81 10.97 5.96
C LEU A 5 0.14 10.93 7.34
N GLU A 6 -1.14 11.32 7.42
CA GLU A 6 -1.92 11.18 8.67
C GLU A 6 -2.08 9.72 9.07
N PHE A 7 -2.46 8.84 8.13
CA PHE A 7 -2.57 7.41 8.38
C PHE A 7 -1.25 6.79 8.84
N LEU A 8 -0.13 7.09 8.15
CA LEU A 8 1.20 6.57 8.51
C LEU A 8 1.68 7.06 9.87
N LYS A 9 1.30 8.27 10.28
CA LYS A 9 1.63 8.82 11.59
C LYS A 9 0.91 8.05 12.70
N ASP A 10 -0.37 7.78 12.51
CA ASP A 10 -1.24 7.19 13.53
C ASP A 10 -1.13 5.66 13.61
N ASP A 11 -0.62 5.00 12.56
CA ASP A 11 -0.51 3.54 12.51
C ASP A 11 0.88 3.00 12.89
N ASP A 12 0.95 2.29 14.01
CA ASP A 12 2.20 1.74 14.55
C ASP A 12 2.91 0.75 13.61
N ARG A 13 2.19 0.11 12.68
CA ARG A 13 2.80 -0.85 11.73
C ARG A 13 3.83 -0.17 10.84
N PHE A 14 3.70 1.14 10.59
CA PHE A 14 4.59 1.91 9.72
C PHE A 14 5.59 2.79 10.48
N ASN A 15 5.51 2.81 11.81
CA ASN A 15 6.33 3.65 12.67
C ASN A 15 7.66 3.00 13.10
N ALA A 16 7.86 1.73 12.80
CA ALA A 16 9.14 1.06 13.00
C ALA A 16 10.27 1.77 12.21
N PRO A 17 11.49 1.93 12.77
CA PRO A 17 12.59 2.66 12.14
C PRO A 17 12.92 2.19 10.72
N GLU A 18 12.80 0.87 10.49
CA GLU A 18 13.08 0.23 9.21
C GLU A 18 12.05 0.58 8.13
N ILE A 19 10.81 0.90 8.51
CA ILE A 19 9.74 1.29 7.58
C ILE A 19 9.78 2.81 7.35
N ARG A 20 9.86 3.59 8.42
CA ARG A 20 9.77 5.07 8.41
C ARG A 20 10.88 5.77 7.62
N CYS A 21 12.09 5.19 7.56
CA CYS A 21 13.25 5.85 6.92
C CYS A 21 13.47 5.36 5.48
N ALA A 22 14.19 4.24 5.32
CA ALA A 22 14.68 3.81 4.01
C ALA A 22 13.53 3.33 3.10
N LYS A 23 12.53 2.64 3.67
CA LYS A 23 11.45 2.04 2.88
C LYS A 23 10.42 3.08 2.45
N ALA A 24 10.03 4.01 3.31
CA ALA A 24 9.19 5.14 2.94
C ALA A 24 9.83 5.96 1.82
N SER A 25 11.08 6.37 1.98
CA SER A 25 11.81 7.16 0.97
C SER A 25 11.88 6.49 -0.41
N LEU A 26 11.99 5.15 -0.46
CA LEU A 26 11.99 4.41 -1.72
C LEU A 26 10.60 4.31 -2.37
N ASN A 27 9.55 4.12 -1.57
CA ASN A 27 8.17 4.02 -2.06
C ASN A 27 7.59 5.38 -2.46
N CYS A 28 8.07 6.49 -1.88
CA CYS A 28 7.66 7.85 -2.26
C CYS A 28 8.17 8.30 -3.64
N ARG A 29 8.99 7.50 -4.32
CA ARG A 29 9.43 7.84 -5.67
C ARG A 29 8.23 7.75 -6.61
N GLU A 30 7.97 8.82 -7.35
CA GLU A 30 6.80 8.99 -8.22
C GLU A 30 6.54 7.77 -9.13
N SER A 31 7.61 7.19 -9.71
CA SER A 31 7.50 6.04 -10.61
C SER A 31 7.48 4.66 -9.93
N TYR A 32 7.64 4.58 -8.60
CA TYR A 32 7.73 3.28 -7.91
C TYR A 32 6.38 2.59 -7.86
N GLY A 33 5.32 3.33 -7.54
CA GLY A 33 3.94 2.82 -7.51
C GLY A 33 3.55 2.16 -8.84
N ASP A 34 3.77 2.84 -9.97
CA ASP A 34 3.43 2.33 -11.30
C ASP A 34 4.24 1.09 -11.72
N ALA A 35 5.45 0.95 -11.18
CA ALA A 35 6.28 -0.23 -11.38
C ALA A 35 5.83 -1.40 -10.49
N ALA A 36 5.48 -1.12 -9.23
CA ALA A 36 5.15 -2.12 -8.22
C ALA A 36 3.70 -2.63 -8.32
N VAL A 37 2.75 -1.74 -8.60
CA VAL A 37 1.32 -2.06 -8.70
C VAL A 37 1.02 -2.60 -10.10
N GLY A 38 0.40 -3.78 -10.14
CA GLY A 38 -0.03 -4.44 -11.37
C GLY A 38 -1.53 -4.28 -11.58
N TYR A 39 -2.28 -5.32 -11.23
CA TYR A 39 -3.73 -5.34 -11.37
C TYR A 39 -4.39 -4.63 -10.19
N VAL A 40 -5.43 -3.84 -10.49
CA VAL A 40 -6.22 -3.12 -9.49
C VAL A 40 -7.69 -3.46 -9.68
N GLN A 41 -8.35 -3.76 -8.58
CA GLN A 41 -9.79 -3.94 -8.51
C GLN A 41 -10.34 -2.94 -7.50
N VAL A 42 -11.37 -2.20 -7.89
CA VAL A 42 -12.05 -1.23 -7.03
C VAL A 42 -13.48 -1.70 -6.79
N LYS A 43 -13.90 -1.68 -5.53
CA LYS A 43 -15.30 -1.88 -5.13
C LYS A 43 -15.72 -0.70 -4.26
N ARG A 44 -16.85 -0.08 -4.58
CA ARG A 44 -17.47 0.95 -3.74
C ARG A 44 -18.69 0.36 -3.04
N GLU A 45 -18.83 0.63 -1.75
CA GLU A 45 -19.95 0.18 -0.92
C GLU A 45 -20.32 1.30 0.07
N GLY A 46 -21.39 2.05 -0.25
CA GLY A 46 -21.69 3.29 0.47
C GLY A 46 -20.56 4.30 0.32
N ASP A 47 -20.08 4.82 1.44
CA ASP A 47 -18.95 5.76 1.50
C ASP A 47 -17.57 5.06 1.50
N LEU A 48 -17.54 3.73 1.44
CA LEU A 48 -16.29 2.95 1.46
C LEU A 48 -15.84 2.62 0.05
N CYS A 49 -14.59 2.97 -0.26
CA CYS A 49 -13.87 2.55 -1.45
C CYS A 49 -12.80 1.53 -1.06
N ILE A 50 -12.98 0.30 -1.53
CA ILE A 50 -12.09 -0.83 -1.29
C ILE A 50 -11.27 -1.05 -2.55
N VAL A 51 -9.96 -0.82 -2.44
CA VAL A 51 -8.99 -0.94 -3.53
C VAL A 51 -8.13 -2.16 -3.26
N LYS A 52 -8.20 -3.16 -4.14
CA LYS A 52 -7.38 -4.37 -4.08
C LYS A 52 -6.34 -4.34 -5.19
N CYS A 53 -5.07 -4.31 -4.82
CA CYS A 53 -3.94 -4.19 -5.73
C CYS A 53 -3.10 -5.45 -5.70
N ARG A 54 -2.73 -5.99 -6.86
CA ARG A 54 -1.68 -7.01 -7.00
C ARG A 54 -0.33 -6.29 -7.03
N VAL A 55 0.52 -6.58 -6.05
CA VAL A 55 1.77 -5.82 -5.86
C VAL A 55 2.96 -6.73 -6.10
N CYS A 56 3.92 -6.32 -6.91
CA CYS A 56 5.10 -7.13 -7.20
C CYS A 56 6.15 -6.99 -6.08
N PRO A 57 6.74 -8.09 -5.59
CA PRO A 57 7.84 -8.01 -4.65
C PRO A 57 9.07 -7.36 -5.30
N GLU A 58 9.80 -6.56 -4.52
CA GLU A 58 10.93 -5.72 -4.95
C GLU A 58 12.00 -6.47 -5.78
N HIS A 59 12.22 -7.76 -5.49
CA HIS A 59 13.18 -8.60 -6.23
C HIS A 59 12.66 -9.07 -7.60
N ARG A 60 11.40 -8.79 -7.92
CA ARG A 60 10.69 -9.22 -9.14
C ARG A 60 9.84 -8.12 -9.78
N VAL A 61 10.10 -6.84 -9.49
CA VAL A 61 9.36 -5.70 -10.10
C VAL A 61 9.45 -5.73 -11.63
N ARG A 62 10.49 -6.38 -12.18
CA ARG A 62 10.65 -6.62 -13.64
C ARG A 62 9.79 -7.77 -14.21
N SER A 63 9.17 -8.59 -13.35
CA SER A 63 8.38 -9.77 -13.72
C SER A 63 6.96 -9.69 -13.16
N LYS A 64 6.16 -8.73 -13.69
CA LYS A 64 4.80 -8.40 -13.22
C LYS A 64 3.78 -9.56 -13.27
N ALA A 65 4.05 -10.61 -14.05
CA ALA A 65 3.06 -11.65 -14.37
C ALA A 65 2.74 -12.65 -13.24
N TYR A 66 3.59 -12.77 -12.20
CA TYR A 66 3.49 -13.85 -11.20
C TYR A 66 3.56 -13.40 -9.74
N SER A 67 3.15 -12.17 -9.40
CA SER A 67 3.08 -11.83 -7.98
C SER A 67 1.88 -12.51 -7.31
N THR A 68 2.08 -13.32 -6.28
CA THR A 68 0.96 -13.90 -5.51
C THR A 68 0.44 -12.91 -4.45
N THR A 69 1.23 -11.91 -4.10
CA THR A 69 0.92 -10.92 -3.06
C THR A 69 -0.06 -9.87 -3.58
N TYR A 70 -1.07 -9.57 -2.76
CA TYR A 70 -1.98 -8.46 -3.00
C TYR A 70 -2.17 -7.65 -1.72
N SER A 71 -2.48 -6.37 -1.89
CA SER A 71 -2.80 -5.47 -0.79
C SER A 71 -4.21 -4.91 -0.96
N THR A 72 -4.95 -4.86 0.14
CA THR A 72 -6.30 -4.32 0.22
C THR A 72 -6.23 -3.02 0.99
N LEU A 73 -6.65 -1.93 0.37
CA LEU A 73 -6.73 -0.60 0.95
C LEU A 73 -8.20 -0.21 1.07
N ILE A 74 -8.59 0.33 2.22
CA ILE A 74 -9.95 0.79 2.50
C ILE A 74 -9.89 2.29 2.75
N ILE A 75 -10.64 3.05 1.96
CA ILE A 75 -10.75 4.50 2.05
C ILE A 75 -12.20 4.84 2.33
N ASN A 76 -12.44 5.76 3.25
CA ASN A 76 -13.72 6.43 3.40
C ASN A 76 -13.74 7.66 2.47
N GLU A 77 -14.47 7.60 1.36
CA GLU A 77 -14.55 8.67 0.37
C GLU A 77 -15.25 9.92 0.92
N ALA A 78 -16.17 9.80 1.88
CA ALA A 78 -16.89 10.95 2.46
C ALA A 78 -16.04 11.79 3.42
N THR A 79 -15.10 11.16 4.13
CA THR A 79 -14.17 11.83 5.06
C THR A 79 -12.77 11.99 4.48
N GLU A 80 -12.53 11.44 3.29
CA GLU A 80 -11.23 11.41 2.61
C GLU A 80 -10.11 10.76 3.43
N LYS A 81 -10.46 9.80 4.30
CA LYS A 81 -9.52 9.12 5.20
C LYS A 81 -9.26 7.67 4.81
N ILE A 82 -8.01 7.26 4.93
CA ILE A 82 -7.65 5.84 4.86
C ILE A 82 -8.06 5.18 6.19
N ILE A 83 -8.84 4.12 6.11
CA ILE A 83 -9.28 3.35 7.28
C ILE A 83 -8.27 2.26 7.60
N ASP A 84 -7.84 1.50 6.60
CA ASP A 84 -6.90 0.41 6.80
C ASP A 84 -6.20 0.03 5.48
N VAL A 85 -5.01 -0.54 5.61
CA VAL A 85 -4.32 -1.26 4.54
C VAL A 85 -3.82 -2.61 5.06
N GLN A 86 -4.09 -3.65 4.30
CA GLN A 86 -3.66 -5.01 4.61
C GLN A 86 -2.91 -5.60 3.43
N CYS A 87 -1.85 -6.34 3.72
CA CYS A 87 -1.14 -7.11 2.71
C CYS A 87 -1.35 -8.59 2.97
N HIS A 88 -1.59 -9.35 1.90
CA HIS A 88 -1.86 -10.78 1.95
C HIS A 88 -0.77 -11.52 1.19
N ASP A 89 -0.47 -12.73 1.63
CA ASP A 89 0.59 -13.56 1.03
C ASP A 89 1.97 -12.87 1.06
N CYS A 90 2.26 -12.19 2.18
CA CYS A 90 3.53 -11.53 2.48
C CYS A 90 4.02 -11.89 3.89
N ALA A 91 5.28 -12.30 4.02
CA ALA A 91 5.89 -12.64 5.32
C ALA A 91 5.90 -11.47 6.33
N ALA A 92 5.87 -10.22 5.85
CA ALA A 92 5.87 -9.02 6.67
C ALA A 92 4.49 -8.35 6.76
N ALA A 93 3.41 -9.05 6.40
CA ALA A 93 2.05 -8.50 6.36
C ALA A 93 1.62 -7.81 7.67
N THR A 94 1.99 -8.37 8.81
CA THR A 94 1.60 -7.89 10.15
C THR A 94 2.36 -6.62 10.58
N GLY A 95 3.52 -6.34 9.99
CA GLY A 95 4.46 -5.29 10.45
C GLY A 95 4.72 -4.19 9.43
N GLY A 96 3.72 -3.78 8.65
CA GLY A 96 3.86 -2.65 7.71
C GLY A 96 4.81 -2.95 6.56
N CYS A 97 4.47 -3.95 5.75
CA CYS A 97 5.31 -4.35 4.62
C CYS A 97 5.45 -3.25 3.54
N LYS A 98 6.51 -3.35 2.75
CA LYS A 98 6.75 -2.47 1.59
C LYS A 98 5.60 -2.47 0.58
N HIS A 99 4.89 -3.59 0.42
CA HIS A 99 3.79 -3.69 -0.55
C HIS A 99 2.59 -2.83 -0.17
N ALA A 100 2.22 -2.85 1.12
CA ALA A 100 1.17 -1.98 1.64
C ALA A 100 1.56 -0.51 1.47
N LEU A 101 2.82 -0.18 1.77
CA LEU A 101 3.35 1.16 1.58
C LEU A 101 3.36 1.61 0.11
N ALA A 102 3.71 0.71 -0.82
CA ALA A 102 3.67 0.99 -2.25
C ALA A 102 2.26 1.35 -2.72
N VAL A 103 1.23 0.65 -2.20
CA VAL A 103 -0.17 0.96 -2.53
C VAL A 103 -0.61 2.27 -1.89
N LEU A 104 -0.26 2.52 -0.64
CA LEU A 104 -0.56 3.78 0.05
C LEU A 104 0.04 5.00 -0.66
N MET A 105 1.25 4.88 -1.20
CA MET A 105 1.92 6.00 -1.90
C MET A 105 1.46 6.15 -3.35
N TRP A 106 0.79 5.15 -3.92
CA TRP A 106 0.29 5.16 -5.30
C TRP A 106 -1.09 5.82 -5.41
N VAL A 107 -1.90 5.78 -4.35
CA VAL A 107 -3.22 6.43 -4.29
C VAL A 107 -3.15 7.88 -3.81
#